data_AF-A0A954D2L7-F1
#
_entry.id   AF-A0A954D2L7-F1
#
_cell.length_a   1.000
_cell.length_b   1.000
_cell.length_c   1.000
_cell.angle_alpha   90.00
_cell.angle_beta   90.00
_cell.angle_gamma   90.00
#
_symmetry.space_group_name_H-M   'P 1'
#
loop_
_entity.id
_entity.type
_entity.pdbx_description
1 polymer ?
#
loop_
_entity_poly.entity_id
_entity_poly.type
_entity_poly.pdbx_seq_one_letter_code
_entity_poly.pdbx_strand_id
1 'polypeptide(L)'
;SAAAPARRLCIRAMGGAIATDLHLWLGGQDLGAQPVPREAMGVLTFALPFEQPVAELIEGRLECATFQPSSLEGGHDRRWLGVRVAEVWLES
;
A
#
# COMPACT_ATOMS: atom_id res chain seq x y z
N SER A 1 -15.22 -28.76 8.62
CA SER A 1 -15.14 -27.30 8.46
C SER A 1 -13.70 -26.97 8.14
N ALA A 2 -13.35 -26.84 6.86
CA ALA A 2 -12.02 -26.44 6.44
C ALA A 2 -12.07 -24.93 6.25
N ALA A 3 -11.37 -24.18 7.09
CA ALA A 3 -11.24 -22.74 6.89
C ALA A 3 -10.66 -22.50 5.49
N ALA A 4 -11.37 -21.76 4.64
CA ALA A 4 -10.84 -21.33 3.36
C ALA A 4 -9.49 -20.64 3.59
N PRO A 5 -8.48 -20.86 2.74
CA PRO A 5 -7.18 -20.25 2.95
C PRO A 5 -7.34 -18.73 2.92
N ALA A 6 -6.77 -18.07 3.93
CA ALA A 6 -6.86 -16.62 4.07
C ALA A 6 -6.15 -15.97 2.87
N ARG A 7 -6.93 -15.39 1.95
CA ARG A 7 -6.41 -14.66 0.80
C ARG A 7 -5.65 -13.43 1.30
N ARG A 8 -4.53 -13.14 0.64
CA ARG A 8 -3.69 -11.96 0.95
C ARG A 8 -3.60 -11.07 -0.27
N LEU A 9 -3.72 -9.76 -0.08
CA LEU A 9 -3.32 -8.78 -1.09
C LEU A 9 -1.86 -8.43 -0.87
N CYS A 10 -1.06 -8.65 -1.90
CA CYS A 10 0.35 -8.36 -1.91
C CYS A 10 0.63 -7.16 -2.82
N ILE A 11 1.39 -6.19 -2.32
CA ILE A 11 1.77 -4.98 -3.05
C ILE A 11 3.29 -4.92 -3.06
N ARG A 12 3.91 -5.05 -4.25
CA ARG A 12 5.32 -4.74 -4.41
C ARG A 12 5.48 -3.24 -4.51
N ALA A 13 5.92 -2.65 -3.42
CA ALA A 13 6.24 -1.24 -3.32
C ALA A 13 7.74 -1.03 -3.53
N MET A 14 8.07 -0.02 -4.32
CA MET A 14 9.37 0.62 -4.32
C MET A 14 9.22 1.92 -3.54
N GLY A 15 10.04 2.08 -2.51
CA GLY A 15 10.03 3.26 -1.66
C GLY A 15 10.23 4.56 -2.41
N GLY A 16 9.92 5.66 -1.73
CA GLY A 16 10.16 7.02 -2.21
C GLY A 16 11.47 7.60 -1.68
N ALA A 17 11.64 8.90 -1.88
CA ALA A 17 12.72 9.69 -1.28
C ALA A 17 12.61 9.79 0.25
N ILE A 18 11.48 9.39 0.82
CA ILE A 18 11.21 9.36 2.26
C ILE A 18 10.67 7.98 2.66
N ALA A 19 10.91 7.59 3.91
CA ALA A 19 10.20 6.48 4.52
C ALA A 19 8.76 6.93 4.82
N THR A 20 7.80 6.05 4.61
CA THR A 20 6.37 6.36 4.74
C THR A 20 5.58 5.12 5.15
N ASP A 21 4.33 5.31 5.56
CA ASP A 21 3.39 4.22 5.76
C ASP A 21 2.35 4.23 4.64
N LEU A 22 2.12 3.07 4.03
CA LEU A 22 1.10 2.87 3.03
C LEU A 22 -0.15 2.29 3.68
N HIS A 23 -1.22 3.08 3.71
CA HIS A 23 -2.54 2.65 4.16
C HIS A 23 -3.32 2.05 3.01
N LEU A 24 -3.98 0.93 3.26
CA LEU A 24 -4.82 0.26 2.27
C LEU A 24 -6.27 0.23 2.73
N TRP A 25 -7.15 0.81 1.92
CA TRP A 25 -8.58 0.68 2.06
C TRP A 25 -9.14 -0.13 0.90
N LEU A 26 -10.03 -1.06 1.21
CA LEU A 26 -10.63 -1.96 0.24
C LEU A 26 -12.12 -2.12 0.51
N GLY A 27 -12.97 -1.74 -0.46
CA GLY A 27 -14.43 -1.85 -0.31
C GLY A 27 -14.99 -1.06 0.90
N GLY A 28 -14.35 0.05 1.27
CA GLY A 28 -14.72 0.85 2.45
C GLY A 28 -14.19 0.33 3.79
N GLN A 29 -13.43 -0.76 3.80
CA GLN A 29 -12.75 -1.26 4.99
C GLN A 29 -11.26 -0.87 5.00
N ASP A 30 -10.78 -0.39 6.15
CA ASP A 30 -9.35 -0.21 6.41
C ASP A 30 -8.68 -1.56 6.67
N LEU A 31 -7.68 -1.90 5.87
CA LEU A 31 -6.84 -3.10 6.02
C LEU A 31 -5.55 -2.82 6.78
N GLY A 32 -5.36 -1.57 7.21
CA GLY A 32 -4.23 -1.10 8.00
C GLY A 32 -3.15 -0.43 7.16
N ALA A 33 -2.07 -0.08 7.86
CA ALA A 33 -0.89 0.57 7.30
C ALA A 33 0.33 -0.32 7.43
N GLN A 34 1.22 -0.29 6.44
CA GLN A 34 2.52 -0.95 6.53
C GLN A 34 3.64 0.01 6.12
N PRO A 35 4.80 -0.07 6.79
CA PRO A 35 5.92 0.80 6.50
C PRO A 35 6.54 0.46 5.15
N VAL A 36 6.86 1.50 4.40
CA VAL A 36 7.61 1.48 3.16
C VAL A 36 8.93 2.23 3.39
N PRO A 37 10.05 1.50 3.51
CA PRO A 37 11.35 2.11 3.71
C PRO A 37 11.80 2.96 2.52
N ARG A 38 12.62 3.98 2.79
CA ARG A 38 13.22 4.85 1.76
C ARG A 38 14.01 4.02 0.75
N GLU A 39 13.82 4.30 -0.53
CA GLU A 39 14.61 3.76 -1.66
C GLU A 39 14.80 2.23 -1.64
N ALA A 40 13.86 1.47 -1.06
CA ALA A 40 13.94 0.02 -0.95
C ALA A 40 12.71 -0.64 -1.58
N MET A 41 12.92 -1.82 -2.16
CA MET A 41 11.84 -2.63 -2.71
C MET A 41 11.38 -3.63 -1.64
N GLY A 42 10.07 -3.65 -1.38
CA GLY A 42 9.46 -4.51 -0.39
C GLY A 42 8.08 -5.00 -0.84
N VAL A 43 7.64 -6.11 -0.25
CA VAL A 43 6.28 -6.62 -0.45
C VAL A 43 5.48 -6.36 0.82
N LEU A 44 4.44 -5.55 0.69
CA LEU A 44 3.45 -5.32 1.73
C LEU A 44 2.35 -6.35 1.59
N THR A 45 1.92 -6.95 2.70
CA THR A 45 0.98 -8.09 2.67
C THR A 45 -0.20 -7.82 3.59
N PHE A 46 -1.37 -7.61 3.01
CA PHE A 46 -2.60 -7.33 3.74
C PHE A 46 -3.48 -8.57 3.76
N ALA A 47 -3.90 -8.99 4.96
CA ALA A 47 -4.87 -10.08 5.10
C ALA A 47 -6.24 -9.60 4.62
N LEU A 48 -6.87 -10.34 3.72
CA LEU A 48 -8.22 -10.05 3.28
C LEU A 48 -9.22 -10.74 4.23
N PRO A 49 -10.08 -9.97 4.92
CA PRO A 49 -11.00 -10.53 5.91
C PRO A 49 -12.27 -11.13 5.30
N PHE A 50 -12.42 -11.13 3.97
CA PHE A 50 -13.65 -11.51 3.29
C PHE A 50 -13.46 -12.69 2.35
N GLU A 51 -14.49 -13.55 2.25
CA GLU A 51 -14.63 -14.56 1.20
C GLU A 51 -15.06 -13.96 -0.16
N GLN A 52 -15.35 -12.65 -0.22
CA GLN A 52 -15.90 -12.01 -1.42
C GLN A 52 -14.99 -12.22 -2.65
N PRO A 53 -15.58 -12.48 -3.83
CA PRO A 53 -14.82 -12.63 -5.06
C PRO A 53 -14.05 -11.35 -5.35
N VAL A 54 -12.76 -11.47 -5.62
CA VAL A 54 -11.89 -10.35 -6.02
C VAL A 54 -12.46 -9.57 -7.21
N ALA A 55 -13.25 -10.21 -8.06
CA ALA A 55 -13.94 -9.58 -9.18
C ALA A 55 -14.95 -8.49 -8.76
N GLU A 56 -15.41 -8.50 -7.50
CA GLU A 56 -16.30 -7.48 -6.93
C GLU A 56 -15.54 -6.35 -6.23
N LEU A 57 -14.20 -6.43 -6.15
CA LEU A 57 -13.35 -5.35 -5.65
C LEU A 57 -13.16 -4.31 -6.75
N ILE A 58 -14.03 -3.31 -6.74
CA ILE A 58 -14.05 -2.25 -7.75
C ILE A 58 -13.12 -1.08 -7.40
N GLU A 59 -12.72 -0.94 -6.13
CA GLU A 59 -11.96 0.21 -5.66
C GLU A 59 -11.05 -0.13 -4.47
N GLY A 60 -9.76 0.18 -4.64
CA GLY A 60 -8.76 0.17 -3.57
C GLY A 60 -8.14 1.55 -3.47
N ARG A 61 -8.12 2.14 -2.28
CA ARG A 61 -7.51 3.45 -2.05
C ARG A 61 -6.20 3.28 -1.30
N LEU A 62 -5.14 3.82 -1.88
CA LEU A 62 -3.83 3.91 -1.27
C LEU A 62 -3.63 5.31 -0.74
N GLU A 63 -3.43 5.42 0.57
CA GLU A 63 -3.16 6.70 1.23
C GLU A 63 -1.74 6.69 1.81
N CYS A 64 -1.02 7.79 1.59
CA CYS A 64 0.32 8.01 2.12
C CYS A 64 0.21 9.01 3.27
N ALA A 65 0.59 8.60 4.49
CA ALA A 65 0.41 9.41 5.69
C ALA A 65 1.49 10.48 5.89
N THR A 66 2.64 10.38 5.23
CA THR A 66 3.81 11.24 5.53
C THR A 66 4.03 12.34 4.51
N PHE A 67 3.06 13.24 4.34
CA PHE A 67 3.34 14.54 3.72
C PHE A 67 3.41 15.63 4.78
N GLN A 68 4.61 15.91 5.29
CA GLN A 68 4.91 17.14 6.04
C GLN A 68 5.59 18.13 5.08
N PRO A 69 4.88 19.19 4.63
CA PRO A 69 5.40 20.15 3.63
C PRO A 69 6.66 20.91 4.07
N SER A 70 6.95 20.93 5.38
CA SER A 70 8.09 21.65 5.97
C SER A 70 9.47 21.09 5.58
N SER A 71 9.53 19.93 4.93
CA SER A 71 10.77 19.29 4.48
C SER A 71 11.10 19.55 2.99
N LEU A 72 10.27 20.30 2.29
CA LEU A 72 10.55 20.80 0.94
C LEU A 72 11.42 22.06 1.06
N GLU A 73 12.73 21.89 0.96
CA GLU A 73 13.64 23.03 0.80
C GLU A 73 13.25 23.80 -0.48
N GLY A 74 13.10 25.12 -0.36
CA GLY A 74 12.38 25.94 -1.32
C GLY A 74 12.86 25.84 -2.76
N GLY A 75 11.90 25.97 -3.68
CA GLY A 75 12.11 26.27 -5.10
C GLY A 75 12.78 25.14 -5.89
N HIS A 76 11.97 24.33 -6.56
CA HIS A 76 12.37 23.31 -7.55
C HIS A 76 12.68 21.88 -7.03
N ASP A 77 12.24 21.52 -5.83
CA ASP A 77 12.27 20.12 -5.41
C ASP A 77 11.28 19.28 -6.25
N ARG A 78 11.81 18.55 -7.24
CA ARG A 78 11.05 17.61 -8.09
C ARG A 78 11.14 16.17 -7.59
N ARG A 79 11.61 15.94 -6.36
CA ARG A 79 11.71 14.58 -5.82
C ARG A 79 10.31 13.97 -5.75
N TRP A 80 10.19 12.77 -6.29
CA TRP A 80 8.97 12.01 -6.17
C TRP A 80 8.92 11.45 -4.74
N LEU A 81 8.08 12.06 -3.90
CA LEU A 81 7.98 11.74 -2.47
C LEU A 81 7.04 10.57 -2.15
N GLY A 82 6.31 10.06 -3.14
CA GLY A 82 5.33 8.97 -2.96
C GLY A 82 5.93 7.57 -2.91
N VAL A 83 5.07 6.56 -2.82
CA VAL A 83 5.41 5.14 -2.96
C VAL A 83 5.12 4.65 -4.38
N ARG A 84 6.12 4.11 -5.07
CA ARG A 84 5.92 3.56 -6.42
C ARG A 84 5.44 2.14 -6.27
N VAL A 85 4.23 1.85 -6.75
CA VAL A 85 3.74 0.47 -6.79
C VAL A 85 4.19 -0.18 -8.10
N ALA A 86 4.97 -1.26 -7.99
CA ALA A 86 5.47 -2.01 -9.13
C ALA A 86 4.48 -3.11 -9.55
N GLU A 87 3.86 -3.77 -8.58
CA GLU A 87 2.95 -4.89 -8.83
C GLU A 87 1.93 -5.00 -7.68
N VAL A 88 0.71 -5.40 -8.02
CA VAL A 88 -0.34 -5.77 -7.06
C VAL A 88 -0.88 -7.13 -7.47
N TRP A 89 -0.90 -8.08 -6.56
CA TRP A 89 -1.42 -9.42 -6.81
C TRP A 89 -2.09 -10.00 -5.56
N LEU A 90 -2.77 -11.12 -5.76
CA LEU A 90 -3.42 -11.86 -4.69
C LEU A 90 -2.74 -13.19 -4.50
N GLU A 91 -2.46 -13.53 -3.26
CA GLU A 91 -1.94 -14.82 -2.85
C GLU A 91 -3.09 -15.62 -2.20
N SER A 92 -3.22 -16.89 -2.61
CA SER A 92 -4.27 -17.82 -2.16
C SER A 92 -3.70 -18.90 -1.27
#